data_AF-A0A850QWM1-F1
#
_entry.id   AF-A0A850QWM1-F1
#
_cell.length_a   1.000
_cell.length_b   1.000
_cell.length_c   1.000
_cell.angle_alpha   90.00
_cell.angle_beta   90.00
_cell.angle_gamma   90.00
#
_symmetry.space_group_name_H-M   'P 1'
#
loop_
_entity.id
_entity.type
_entity.pdbx_description
1 polymer ?
#
loop_
_entity_poly.entity_id
_entity_poly.type
_entity_poly.pdbx_seq_one_letter_code
_entity_poly.pdbx_strand_id
1 'polypeptide(L)'
;MNIFEVFINVLEQVWYLLPLLLIVSVFKSRWLKGIFGEFLVNRLLSKLPESDYTLIKDVTLPTSDGTTQVDHIVVSKYGIFVVETKNMKGWIFGSARQKLWTQKIYRHSSKFQNPLHQNYKHIKVLETLLGCSVDYLHSVIVFIGDSTFKTEMPPNVTYARGSIRYIQQFNKVVFSDKDYARLTDSINQIKLKRGVITDLKHRNHVKEIVASKVSSNQCPRCGSEMVLRETKRGENIGKQFWGCSTFPKCRAVKQLN
;
A
#
# COMPACT_ATOMS: atom_id res chain seq x y z
N MET A 1 6.75 34.84 -37.90
CA MET A 1 6.93 33.47 -37.37
C MET A 1 5.73 33.17 -36.49
N ASN A 2 4.97 32.14 -36.81
CA ASN A 2 3.74 31.84 -36.09
C ASN A 2 4.10 31.33 -34.69
N ILE A 3 3.48 31.86 -33.62
CA ILE A 3 3.79 31.44 -32.24
C ILE A 3 3.67 29.91 -32.09
N PHE A 4 2.77 29.31 -32.85
CA PHE A 4 2.59 27.87 -32.92
C PHE A 4 3.83 27.11 -33.43
N GLU A 5 4.48 27.60 -34.48
CA GLU A 5 5.70 26.99 -35.04
C GLU A 5 6.88 27.10 -34.08
N VAL A 6 7.00 28.22 -33.38
CA VAL A 6 8.01 28.40 -32.33
C VAL A 6 7.80 27.36 -31.21
N PHE A 7 6.55 27.09 -30.85
CA PHE A 7 6.21 26.14 -29.80
C PHE A 7 6.50 24.69 -30.20
N ILE A 8 6.20 24.29 -31.44
CA ILE A 8 6.48 22.95 -31.95
C ILE A 8 7.99 22.69 -32.02
N ASN A 9 8.78 23.64 -32.54
CA ASN A 9 10.23 23.50 -32.61
C ASN A 9 10.88 23.36 -31.24
N VAL A 10 10.41 24.10 -30.23
CA VAL A 10 10.89 23.95 -28.86
C VAL A 10 10.50 22.59 -28.30
N LEU A 11 9.28 22.10 -28.56
CA LEU A 11 8.81 20.80 -28.08
C LEU A 11 9.62 19.64 -28.70
N GLU A 12 9.94 19.71 -30.00
CA GLU A 12 10.82 18.74 -30.68
C GLU A 12 12.26 18.74 -30.15
N GLN A 13 12.73 19.84 -29.57
CA GLN A 13 14.05 19.91 -28.94
C GLN A 13 14.08 19.39 -27.51
N VAL A 14 12.92 19.13 -26.88
CA VAL A 14 12.84 18.71 -25.47
C VAL A 14 11.96 17.48 -25.22
N TRP A 15 11.38 16.87 -26.26
CA TRP A 15 10.45 15.74 -26.11
C TRP A 15 11.07 14.54 -25.37
N TYR A 16 12.38 14.32 -25.47
CA TYR A 16 13.11 13.28 -24.74
C TYR A 16 13.14 13.49 -23.22
N LEU A 17 12.83 14.70 -22.72
CA LEU A 17 12.66 14.95 -21.30
C LEU A 17 11.31 14.43 -20.77
N LEU A 18 10.31 14.22 -21.62
CA LEU A 18 9.00 13.69 -21.22
C LEU A 18 9.10 12.27 -20.64
N PRO A 19 9.77 11.28 -21.28
CA PRO A 19 9.97 9.97 -20.66
C PRO A 19 10.84 10.04 -19.40
N LEU A 20 11.84 10.94 -19.34
CA LEU A 20 12.64 11.15 -18.13
C LEU A 20 11.79 11.70 -16.97
N LEU A 21 10.92 12.68 -17.24
CA LEU A 21 9.97 13.23 -16.26
C LEU A 21 8.94 12.18 -15.83
N LEU A 22 8.48 11.34 -16.76
CA LEU A 22 7.61 10.20 -16.47
C LEU A 22 8.30 9.19 -15.55
N ILE A 23 9.54 8.82 -15.84
CA ILE A 23 10.37 7.94 -15.01
C ILE A 23 10.56 8.56 -13.61
N VAL A 24 10.96 9.83 -13.51
CA VAL A 24 11.12 10.53 -12.22
C VAL A 24 9.80 10.62 -11.44
N SER A 25 8.70 10.87 -12.12
CA SER A 25 7.35 10.92 -11.53
C SER A 25 6.93 9.54 -10.99
N VAL A 26 7.19 8.48 -11.76
CA VAL A 26 6.96 7.09 -11.39
C VAL A 26 7.80 6.74 -10.16
N PHE A 27 9.10 7.06 -10.12
CA PHE A 27 9.96 6.89 -8.93
C PHE A 27 9.50 7.68 -7.69
N LYS A 28 8.81 8.81 -7.87
CA LYS A 28 8.23 9.58 -6.75
C LYS A 28 6.90 9.01 -6.23
N SER A 29 6.29 8.07 -6.96
CA SER A 29 5.01 7.48 -6.56
C SER A 29 5.09 6.80 -5.19
N ARG A 30 4.05 6.98 -4.38
CA ARG A 30 3.91 6.32 -3.06
C ARG A 30 3.86 4.79 -3.20
N TRP A 31 3.40 4.31 -4.34
CA TRP A 31 3.27 2.89 -4.67
C TRP A 31 4.64 2.20 -4.81
N LEU A 32 5.58 2.77 -5.58
CA LEU A 32 6.94 2.21 -5.68
C LEU A 32 7.71 2.24 -4.36
N LYS A 33 7.40 3.19 -3.46
CA LYS A 33 8.03 3.24 -2.14
C LYS A 33 7.62 2.06 -1.26
N GLY A 34 6.37 1.58 -1.36
CA GLY A 34 5.94 0.35 -0.68
C GLY A 34 6.72 -0.85 -1.20
N ILE A 35 6.67 -1.06 -2.52
CA ILE A 35 7.30 -2.21 -3.21
C ILE A 35 8.81 -2.24 -3.00
N PHE A 36 9.50 -1.10 -3.14
CA PHE A 36 10.94 -1.04 -2.92
C PHE A 36 11.30 -1.40 -1.48
N GLY A 37 10.44 -1.00 -0.54
CA GLY A 37 10.64 -1.33 0.84
C GLY A 37 10.49 -2.81 1.13
N GLU A 38 9.40 -3.41 0.67
CA GLU A 38 9.17 -4.85 0.74
C GLU A 38 10.31 -5.64 0.07
N PHE A 39 10.78 -5.20 -1.10
CA PHE A 39 11.91 -5.81 -1.78
C PHE A 39 13.20 -5.81 -0.95
N LEU A 40 13.51 -4.70 -0.26
CA LEU A 40 14.67 -4.62 0.62
C LEU A 40 14.54 -5.57 1.82
N VAL A 41 13.37 -5.62 2.46
CA VAL A 41 13.11 -6.52 3.59
C VAL A 41 13.20 -7.97 3.14
N ASN A 42 12.60 -8.31 2.00
CA ASN A 42 12.72 -9.61 1.38
C ASN A 42 14.20 -10.02 1.21
N ARG A 43 15.02 -9.17 0.59
CA ARG A 43 16.45 -9.46 0.38
C ARG A 43 17.21 -9.67 1.69
N LEU A 44 16.80 -9.00 2.76
CA LEU A 44 17.39 -9.17 4.09
C LEU A 44 16.95 -10.49 4.74
N LEU A 45 15.65 -10.79 4.73
CA LEU A 45 15.09 -12.01 5.32
C LEU A 45 15.56 -13.27 4.58
N SER A 46 15.78 -13.20 3.27
CA SER A 46 16.39 -14.30 2.49
C SER A 46 17.83 -14.65 2.89
N LYS A 47 18.47 -13.88 3.81
CA LYS A 47 19.77 -14.25 4.38
C LYS A 47 19.66 -15.20 5.56
N LEU A 48 18.45 -15.46 6.08
CA LEU A 48 18.25 -16.48 7.09
C LEU A 48 18.54 -17.86 6.47
N PRO A 49 19.15 -18.80 7.22
CA PRO A 49 19.48 -20.12 6.69
C PRO A 49 18.23 -20.88 6.22
N GLU A 50 18.17 -21.22 4.92
CA GLU A 50 17.00 -21.90 4.33
C GLU A 50 16.72 -23.27 4.96
N SER A 51 17.72 -23.88 5.62
CA SER A 51 17.55 -25.14 6.37
C SER A 51 16.57 -25.01 7.55
N ASP A 52 16.51 -23.84 8.18
CA ASP A 52 15.77 -23.60 9.42
C ASP A 52 14.64 -22.57 9.26
N TYR A 53 14.61 -21.84 8.13
CA TYR A 53 13.71 -20.73 7.91
C TYR A 53 13.11 -20.75 6.50
N THR A 54 11.78 -20.70 6.40
CA THR A 54 11.05 -20.48 5.15
C THR A 54 10.43 -19.10 5.12
N LEU A 55 10.76 -18.29 4.11
CA LEU A 55 10.17 -16.98 3.89
C LEU A 55 8.97 -17.07 2.93
N ILE A 56 7.79 -16.68 3.40
CA ILE A 56 6.55 -16.58 2.61
C ILE A 56 6.16 -15.11 2.52
N LYS A 57 5.85 -14.63 1.31
CA LYS A 57 5.61 -13.21 1.02
C LYS A 57 4.17 -12.97 0.59
N ASP A 58 3.66 -11.76 0.81
CA ASP A 58 2.37 -11.27 0.29
C ASP A 58 1.22 -12.23 0.59
N VAL A 59 1.04 -12.55 1.87
CA VAL A 59 0.01 -13.49 2.31
C VAL A 59 -1.28 -12.72 2.56
N THR A 60 -2.30 -12.99 1.73
CA THR A 60 -3.64 -12.42 1.94
C THR A 60 -4.48 -13.33 2.84
N LEU A 61 -4.77 -12.87 4.04
CA LEU A 61 -5.53 -13.58 5.06
C LEU A 61 -7.03 -13.25 5.01
N PRO A 62 -7.92 -14.23 5.24
CA PRO A 62 -9.33 -14.01 5.49
C PRO A 62 -9.61 -13.33 6.84
N THR A 63 -10.49 -12.33 6.83
CA THR A 63 -11.10 -11.75 8.04
C THR A 63 -12.62 -11.82 7.92
N SER A 64 -13.35 -11.65 9.03
CA SER A 64 -14.83 -11.55 9.03
C SER A 64 -15.33 -10.49 8.05
N ASP A 65 -14.62 -9.36 7.99
CA ASP A 65 -15.04 -8.17 7.24
C ASP A 65 -14.32 -8.05 5.88
N GLY A 66 -13.64 -9.11 5.42
CA GLY A 66 -12.96 -9.12 4.12
C GLY A 66 -11.60 -9.83 4.09
N THR A 67 -10.54 -9.07 3.81
CA THR A 67 -9.18 -9.57 3.62
C THR A 67 -8.18 -8.65 4.29
N THR A 68 -7.07 -9.20 4.78
CA THR A 68 -5.92 -8.40 5.24
C THR A 68 -4.62 -8.98 4.69
N GLN A 69 -3.67 -8.13 4.28
CA GLN A 69 -2.40 -8.57 3.71
C GLN A 69 -1.31 -8.53 4.76
N VAL A 70 -0.48 -9.57 4.79
CA VAL A 70 0.75 -9.64 5.56
C VAL A 70 1.92 -9.61 4.59
N ASP A 71 2.83 -8.65 4.76
CA ASP A 71 3.95 -8.45 3.84
C ASP A 71 4.85 -9.69 3.79
N HIS A 72 5.29 -10.17 4.96
CA HIS A 72 6.20 -11.31 5.05
C HIS A 72 5.87 -12.16 6.29
N ILE A 73 5.94 -13.48 6.13
CA ILE A 73 5.89 -14.46 7.20
C ILE A 73 7.16 -15.31 7.10
N VAL A 74 7.93 -15.37 8.17
CA VAL A 74 9.07 -16.30 8.29
C VAL A 74 8.64 -17.45 9.17
N VAL A 75 8.59 -18.65 8.61
CA VAL A 75 8.29 -19.89 9.34
C VAL A 75 9.61 -20.54 9.73
N SER A 76 9.73 -20.98 10.97
CA SER A 76 10.91 -21.69 11.47
C SER A 76 10.50 -22.73 12.50
N LYS A 77 11.35 -23.73 12.76
CA LYS A 77 11.19 -24.64 13.90
C LYS A 77 11.23 -23.91 15.26
N TYR A 78 11.73 -22.67 15.29
CA TYR A 78 11.80 -21.82 16.50
C TYR A 78 10.58 -20.92 16.69
N GLY A 79 9.68 -20.81 15.71
CA GLY A 79 8.52 -19.93 15.76
C GLY A 79 8.07 -19.43 14.38
N ILE A 80 6.92 -18.75 14.36
CA ILE A 80 6.38 -18.06 13.18
C ILE A 80 6.52 -16.56 13.39
N PHE A 81 7.28 -15.89 12.54
CA PHE A 81 7.52 -14.46 12.63
C PHE A 81 6.69 -13.73 11.59
N VAL A 82 5.73 -12.94 12.07
CA VAL A 82 4.85 -12.12 11.23
C VAL A 82 5.48 -10.75 11.09
N VAL A 83 5.93 -10.41 9.90
CA VAL A 83 6.75 -9.24 9.63
C VAL A 83 5.93 -8.17 8.90
N GLU A 84 5.81 -7.01 9.53
CA GLU A 84 5.17 -5.81 8.98
C GLU A 84 6.24 -4.79 8.58
N THR A 85 6.19 -4.29 7.35
CA THR A 85 7.18 -3.36 6.80
C THR A 85 6.65 -1.94 6.74
N LYS A 86 7.45 -0.97 7.21
CA LYS A 86 7.14 0.47 7.09
C LYS A 86 8.30 1.21 6.43
N ASN A 87 8.07 1.67 5.19
CA ASN A 87 9.01 2.55 4.49
C ASN A 87 8.73 4.02 4.85
N MET A 88 9.53 4.57 5.76
CA MET A 88 9.30 5.89 6.36
C MET A 88 10.61 6.68 6.48
N LYS A 89 10.46 8.01 6.49
CA LYS A 89 11.55 8.96 6.71
C LYS A 89 11.25 9.88 7.90
N GLY A 90 12.26 10.55 8.43
CA GLY A 90 12.12 11.54 9.48
C GLY A 90 11.95 10.92 10.87
N TRP A 91 11.38 11.66 11.80
CA TRP A 91 11.28 11.24 13.19
C TRP A 91 9.98 10.49 13.47
N ILE A 92 10.10 9.36 14.16
CA ILE A 92 8.96 8.53 14.54
C ILE A 92 8.79 8.62 16.05
N PHE A 93 7.58 8.96 16.47
CA PHE A 93 7.16 9.05 17.86
C PHE A 93 5.99 8.10 18.08
N GLY A 94 6.10 7.24 19.09
CA GLY A 94 5.08 6.26 19.39
C GLY A 94 5.46 5.36 20.57
N SER A 95 4.49 4.61 21.06
CA SER A 95 4.71 3.55 22.04
C SER A 95 3.80 2.36 21.74
N ALA A 96 4.13 1.20 22.32
CA ALA A 96 3.36 -0.03 22.10
C ALA A 96 1.87 0.09 22.44
N ARG A 97 1.51 0.94 23.41
CA ARG A 97 0.11 1.09 23.88
C ARG A 97 -0.71 2.09 23.07
N GLN A 98 -0.08 3.03 22.37
CA GLN A 98 -0.79 4.07 21.62
C GLN A 98 -1.44 3.50 20.36
N LYS A 99 -2.69 3.91 20.07
CA LYS A 99 -3.40 3.51 18.84
C LYS A 99 -2.79 4.10 17.57
N LEU A 100 -2.30 5.35 17.67
CA LEU A 100 -1.71 6.09 16.57
C LEU A 100 -0.30 6.51 16.94
N TRP A 101 0.62 6.40 15.99
CA TRP A 101 1.97 6.95 16.05
C TRP A 101 2.06 8.22 15.22
N THR A 102 3.10 9.00 15.45
CA THR A 102 3.34 10.28 14.77
C THR A 102 4.65 10.24 14.01
N GLN A 103 4.59 10.60 12.73
CA GLN A 103 5.75 10.85 11.90
C GLN A 103 5.94 12.37 11.78
N LYS A 104 7.17 12.83 11.95
CA LYS A 104 7.55 14.23 11.72
C LYS A 104 8.65 14.32 10.68
N ILE A 105 8.38 15.05 9.60
CA ILE A 105 9.35 15.38 8.55
C ILE A 105 9.44 16.89 8.47
N TYR A 106 10.57 17.44 8.90
CA TYR A 106 10.77 18.88 9.04
C TYR A 106 9.65 19.55 9.86
N ARG A 107 8.85 20.41 9.22
CA ARG A 107 7.72 21.14 9.82
C ARG A 107 6.39 20.39 9.73
N HIS A 108 6.32 19.29 8.98
CA HIS A 108 5.09 18.53 8.79
C HIS A 108 5.03 17.36 9.77
N SER A 109 3.85 17.18 10.38
CA SER A 109 3.53 16.09 11.29
C SER A 109 2.31 15.36 10.77
N SER A 110 2.40 14.03 10.69
CA SER A 110 1.29 13.16 10.29
C SER A 110 1.13 12.02 11.29
N LYS A 111 -0.11 11.67 11.58
CA LYS A 111 -0.42 10.48 12.40
C LYS A 111 -0.65 9.28 11.48
N PHE A 112 -0.26 8.11 11.94
CA PHE A 112 -0.49 6.84 11.25
C PHE A 112 -0.84 5.75 12.28
N GLN A 113 -1.46 4.67 11.82
CA GLN A 113 -1.81 3.56 12.70
C GLN A 113 -0.58 2.91 13.31
N ASN A 114 -0.66 2.51 14.58
CA ASN A 114 0.42 1.79 15.22
C ASN A 114 0.64 0.44 14.51
N PRO A 115 1.83 0.19 13.94
CA PRO A 115 2.12 -1.05 13.21
C PRO A 115 2.06 -2.29 14.10
N LEU A 116 2.30 -2.17 15.41
CA LEU A 116 2.15 -3.29 16.34
C LEU A 116 0.69 -3.74 16.45
N HIS A 117 -0.26 -2.80 16.46
CA HIS A 117 -1.69 -3.13 16.55
C HIS A 117 -2.21 -3.71 15.24
N GLN A 118 -1.70 -3.22 14.10
CA GLN A 118 -1.96 -3.82 12.79
C GLN A 118 -1.46 -5.27 12.78
N ASN A 119 -0.19 -5.49 13.16
CA ASN A 119 0.42 -6.81 13.12
C ASN A 119 -0.19 -7.80 14.13
N TYR A 120 -0.65 -7.31 15.28
CA TYR A 120 -1.41 -8.11 16.23
C TYR A 120 -2.69 -8.71 15.61
N LYS A 121 -3.40 -7.94 14.77
CA LYS A 121 -4.59 -8.46 14.06
C LYS A 121 -4.21 -9.57 13.09
N HIS A 122 -3.11 -9.41 12.36
CA HIS A 122 -2.60 -10.45 11.46
C HIS A 122 -2.25 -11.73 12.22
N ILE A 123 -1.57 -11.60 13.36
CA ILE A 123 -1.23 -12.72 14.25
C ILE A 123 -2.49 -13.44 14.73
N LYS A 124 -3.52 -12.71 15.19
CA LYS A 124 -4.76 -13.33 15.67
C LYS A 124 -5.49 -14.10 14.56
N VAL A 125 -5.47 -13.59 13.34
CA VAL A 125 -6.03 -14.29 12.19
C VAL A 125 -5.21 -15.56 11.87
N LEU A 126 -3.88 -15.47 11.87
CA LEU A 126 -3.00 -16.62 11.64
C LEU A 126 -3.14 -17.68 12.74
N GLU A 127 -3.26 -17.28 14.00
CA GLU A 127 -3.52 -18.17 15.13
C GLU A 127 -4.77 -19.02 14.88
N THR A 128 -5.88 -18.39 14.50
CA THR A 128 -7.13 -19.10 14.16
C THR A 128 -6.95 -20.02 12.95
N LEU A 129 -6.26 -19.57 11.90
CA LEU A 129 -6.11 -20.35 10.66
C LEU A 129 -5.16 -21.54 10.79
N LEU A 130 -4.12 -21.42 11.62
CA LEU A 130 -3.08 -22.44 11.78
C LEU A 130 -3.34 -23.36 12.97
N GLY A 131 -4.22 -22.96 13.90
CA GLY A 131 -4.53 -23.72 15.11
C GLY A 131 -3.32 -23.93 16.01
N CYS A 132 -2.40 -22.95 16.06
CA CYS A 132 -1.19 -23.01 16.89
C CYS A 132 -1.22 -21.95 18.00
N SER A 133 -0.49 -22.17 19.09
CA SER A 133 -0.46 -21.25 20.23
C SER A 133 0.12 -19.89 19.84
N VAL A 134 -0.49 -18.80 20.30
CA VAL A 134 0.01 -17.43 20.14
C VAL A 134 1.44 -17.25 20.64
N ASP A 135 1.89 -18.06 21.60
CA ASP A 135 3.25 -17.99 22.15
C ASP A 135 4.33 -18.29 21.11
N TYR A 136 3.97 -18.96 20.01
CA TYR A 136 4.86 -19.27 18.90
C TYR A 136 4.71 -18.31 17.72
N LEU A 137 3.81 -17.32 17.81
CA LEU A 137 3.65 -16.27 16.81
C LEU A 137 4.30 -14.97 17.31
N HIS A 138 5.33 -14.52 16.60
CA HIS A 138 6.12 -13.37 16.99
C HIS A 138 5.88 -12.20 16.03
N SER A 139 5.42 -11.07 16.57
CA SER A 139 5.29 -9.81 15.82
C SER A 139 6.66 -9.20 15.58
N VAL A 140 6.98 -8.86 14.34
CA VAL A 140 8.21 -8.15 13.97
C VAL A 140 7.85 -6.93 13.11
N ILE A 141 8.20 -5.74 13.56
CA ILE A 141 7.97 -4.50 12.80
C ILE A 141 9.30 -4.00 12.26
N VAL A 142 9.39 -3.83 10.94
CA VAL A 142 10.62 -3.45 10.25
C VAL A 142 10.45 -2.07 9.62
N PHE A 143 11.15 -1.09 10.18
CA PHE A 143 11.30 0.22 9.58
C PHE A 143 12.47 0.23 8.62
N ILE A 144 12.22 0.78 7.44
CA ILE A 144 13.18 0.95 6.35
C ILE A 144 13.07 2.36 5.81
N GLY A 145 14.17 2.88 5.28
CA GLY A 145 14.33 4.28 4.93
C GLY A 145 14.97 5.11 6.04
N ASP A 146 15.08 6.42 5.80
CA ASP A 146 15.85 7.36 6.63
C ASP A 146 15.01 7.88 7.81
N SER A 147 14.49 6.95 8.63
CA SER A 147 13.72 7.28 9.83
C SER A 147 14.50 7.08 11.12
N THR A 148 14.18 7.87 12.15
CA THR A 148 14.79 7.79 13.48
C THR A 148 13.70 7.70 14.54
N PHE A 149 13.72 6.67 15.37
CA PHE A 149 12.86 6.60 16.56
C PHE A 149 13.28 7.68 17.56
N LYS A 150 12.32 8.48 18.02
CA LYS A 150 12.50 9.52 19.04
C LYS A 150 11.86 9.17 20.38
N THR A 151 11.31 7.97 20.47
CA THR A 151 10.77 7.35 21.68
C THR A 151 11.31 5.94 21.77
N GLU A 152 11.33 5.39 22.99
CA GLU A 152 11.75 4.01 23.22
C GLU A 152 10.83 3.04 22.46
N MET A 153 11.45 2.11 21.72
CA MET A 153 10.76 1.10 20.94
C MET A 153 10.95 -0.27 21.60
N PRO A 154 9.90 -1.11 21.61
CA PRO A 154 10.07 -2.49 22.08
C PRO A 154 11.05 -3.24 21.16
N PRO A 155 11.71 -4.31 21.63
CA PRO A 155 12.76 -5.01 20.88
C PRO A 155 12.32 -5.54 19.51
N ASN A 156 11.02 -5.77 19.34
CA ASN A 156 10.42 -6.29 18.13
C ASN A 156 10.05 -5.21 17.10
N VAL A 157 10.29 -3.93 17.42
CA VAL A 157 10.21 -2.80 16.48
C VAL A 157 11.63 -2.34 16.19
N THR A 158 12.07 -2.56 14.96
CA THR A 158 13.48 -2.45 14.61
C THR A 158 13.67 -1.92 13.20
N TYR A 159 14.91 -1.52 12.91
CA TYR A 159 15.38 -1.35 11.54
C TYR A 159 15.75 -2.69 10.90
N ALA A 160 15.88 -2.66 9.57
CA ALA A 160 16.33 -3.74 8.69
C ALA A 160 17.28 -4.79 9.31
N ARG A 161 18.47 -4.43 9.81
CA ARG A 161 19.42 -5.41 10.36
C ARG A 161 19.00 -5.98 11.72
N GLY A 162 18.30 -5.19 12.53
CA GLY A 162 17.87 -5.65 13.84
C GLY A 162 16.71 -6.64 13.77
N SER A 163 15.96 -6.71 12.67
CA SER A 163 14.92 -7.74 12.50
C SER A 163 15.51 -9.14 12.41
N ILE A 164 16.62 -9.30 11.68
CA ILE A 164 17.35 -10.57 11.63
C ILE A 164 17.86 -10.96 13.01
N ARG A 165 18.47 -10.00 13.74
CA ARG A 165 18.94 -10.23 15.10
C ARG A 165 17.81 -10.64 16.05
N TYR A 166 16.67 -9.97 15.95
CA TYR A 166 15.48 -10.28 16.74
C TYR A 166 14.93 -11.67 16.43
N ILE A 167 14.83 -12.05 15.15
CA ILE A 167 14.36 -13.38 14.74
C ILE A 167 15.32 -14.47 15.24
N GLN A 168 16.64 -14.27 15.07
CA GLN A 168 17.66 -15.25 15.44
C GLN A 168 17.88 -15.41 16.94
N GLN A 169 17.35 -14.50 17.77
CA GLN A 169 17.41 -14.68 19.23
C GLN A 169 16.56 -15.87 19.70
N PHE A 170 15.56 -16.27 18.90
CA PHE A 170 14.74 -17.45 19.16
C PHE A 170 15.48 -18.69 18.65
N ASN A 171 15.95 -19.52 19.57
CA ASN A 171 16.77 -20.70 19.28
C ASN A 171 16.21 -22.00 19.90
N LYS A 172 15.13 -21.90 20.66
CA LYS A 172 14.44 -23.06 21.24
C LYS A 172 13.54 -23.68 20.18
N VAL A 173 13.73 -24.97 19.90
CA VAL A 173 12.84 -25.72 19.00
C VAL A 173 11.46 -25.86 19.64
N VAL A 174 10.43 -25.36 18.95
CA VAL A 174 9.03 -25.40 19.38
C VAL A 174 8.13 -26.16 18.41
N PHE A 175 8.58 -26.35 17.16
CA PHE A 175 7.90 -27.18 16.17
C PHE A 175 8.78 -28.35 15.76
N SER A 176 8.18 -29.53 15.65
CA SER A 176 8.80 -30.70 15.00
C SER A 176 8.99 -30.44 13.51
N ASP A 177 9.88 -31.18 12.83
CA ASP A 177 10.06 -31.05 11.38
C ASP A 177 8.75 -31.29 10.61
N LYS A 178 7.90 -32.19 11.12
CA LYS A 178 6.56 -32.46 10.57
C LYS A 178 5.63 -31.27 10.74
N ASP A 179 5.63 -30.62 11.90
CA ASP A 179 4.81 -29.43 12.15
C ASP A 179 5.31 -28.24 11.34
N TYR A 180 6.62 -28.06 11.26
CA TYR A 180 7.24 -27.03 10.44
C TYR A 180 6.82 -27.14 8.97
N ALA A 181 6.90 -28.34 8.38
CA ALA A 181 6.44 -28.60 7.02
C ALA A 181 4.94 -28.33 6.87
N ARG A 182 4.11 -28.89 7.77
CA ARG A 182 2.65 -28.71 7.76
C ARG A 182 2.24 -27.24 7.84
N LEU A 183 2.86 -26.45 8.71
CA LEU A 183 2.56 -25.03 8.91
C LEU A 183 2.96 -24.23 7.66
N THR A 184 4.14 -24.50 7.11
CA THR A 184 4.61 -23.89 5.85
C THR A 184 3.64 -24.17 4.71
N ASP A 185 3.22 -25.41 4.53
CA ASP A 185 2.26 -25.81 3.50
C ASP A 185 0.89 -25.15 3.72
N SER A 186 0.42 -25.10 4.97
CA SER A 186 -0.86 -24.48 5.32
C SER A 186 -0.88 -23.00 4.94
N ILE A 187 0.19 -22.26 5.24
CA ILE A 187 0.31 -20.83 4.88
C ILE A 187 0.39 -20.65 3.36
N ASN A 188 1.13 -21.51 2.65
CA ASN A 188 1.20 -21.48 1.19
C ASN A 188 -0.15 -21.78 0.54
N GLN A 189 -0.93 -22.73 1.07
CA GLN A 189 -2.28 -23.01 0.58
C GLN A 189 -3.23 -21.84 0.78
N ILE A 190 -3.17 -21.15 1.93
CA ILE A 190 -3.94 -19.92 2.18
C ILE A 190 -3.60 -18.86 1.13
N LYS A 191 -2.29 -18.64 0.89
CA LYS A 191 -1.80 -17.70 -0.12
C LYS A 191 -2.31 -18.05 -1.53
N LEU A 192 -2.19 -19.32 -1.95
CA LEU A 192 -2.58 -19.77 -3.29
C LEU A 192 -4.09 -19.67 -3.54
N LYS A 193 -4.93 -20.06 -2.57
CA LYS A 193 -6.39 -19.98 -2.69
C LYS A 193 -6.88 -18.55 -2.89
N ARG A 194 -6.20 -17.56 -2.29
CA ARG A 194 -6.63 -16.15 -2.37
C ARG A 194 -5.94 -15.32 -3.44
N GLY A 195 -4.70 -15.58 -3.85
CA GLY A 195 -4.07 -14.82 -4.94
C GLY A 195 -4.94 -14.77 -6.21
N VAL A 196 -5.58 -15.89 -6.55
CA VAL A 196 -6.52 -15.98 -7.68
C VAL A 196 -7.82 -15.19 -7.41
N ILE A 197 -8.39 -15.30 -6.22
CA ILE A 197 -9.66 -14.66 -5.86
C ILE A 197 -9.51 -13.14 -5.69
N THR A 198 -8.40 -12.68 -5.11
CA THR A 198 -8.11 -11.26 -4.86
C THR A 198 -7.85 -10.53 -6.18
N ASP A 199 -7.12 -11.13 -7.13
CA ASP A 199 -6.95 -10.59 -8.48
C ASP A 199 -8.30 -10.43 -9.20
N LEU A 200 -9.18 -11.42 -9.08
CA LEU A 200 -10.53 -11.37 -9.66
C LEU A 200 -11.39 -10.27 -9.00
N LYS A 201 -11.39 -10.19 -7.66
CA LYS A 201 -12.16 -9.17 -6.92
C LYS A 201 -11.63 -7.75 -7.17
N HIS A 202 -10.30 -7.57 -7.22
CA HIS A 202 -9.70 -6.26 -7.53
C HIS A 202 -10.05 -5.83 -8.95
N ARG A 203 -9.96 -6.72 -9.95
CA ARG A 203 -10.39 -6.43 -11.32
C ARG A 203 -11.87 -6.06 -11.40
N ASN A 204 -12.73 -6.78 -10.69
CA ASN A 204 -14.17 -6.47 -10.67
C ASN A 204 -14.46 -5.13 -9.98
N HIS A 205 -13.82 -4.85 -8.86
CA HIS A 205 -13.96 -3.57 -8.15
C HIS A 205 -13.42 -2.38 -8.97
N VAL A 206 -12.29 -2.54 -9.65
CA VAL A 206 -11.77 -1.51 -10.57
C VAL A 206 -12.73 -1.32 -11.74
N LYS A 207 -13.31 -2.40 -12.30
CA LYS A 207 -14.35 -2.30 -13.34
C LYS A 207 -15.59 -1.57 -12.83
N GLU A 208 -16.03 -1.81 -11.61
CA GLU A 208 -17.15 -1.09 -10.98
C GLU A 208 -16.83 0.39 -10.72
N ILE A 209 -15.63 0.72 -10.25
CA ILE A 209 -15.18 2.11 -10.10
C ILE A 209 -15.15 2.82 -11.47
N VAL A 210 -14.61 2.16 -12.49
CA VAL A 210 -14.58 2.72 -13.85
C VAL A 210 -16.00 2.89 -14.40
N ALA A 211 -16.87 1.89 -14.23
CA ALA A 211 -18.26 1.95 -14.66
C ALA A 211 -19.06 3.05 -13.93
N SER A 212 -18.89 3.20 -12.62
CA SER A 212 -19.53 4.25 -11.81
C SER A 212 -19.00 5.65 -12.10
N LYS A 213 -17.73 5.77 -12.48
CA LYS A 213 -17.13 7.05 -12.91
C LYS A 213 -17.64 7.47 -14.30
N VAL A 214 -17.97 6.50 -15.16
CA VAL A 214 -18.60 6.74 -16.48
C VAL A 214 -20.09 7.07 -16.33
N SER A 215 -20.78 6.61 -15.28
CA SER A 215 -22.21 6.89 -15.07
C SER A 215 -22.51 8.18 -14.30
N SER A 216 -21.49 8.86 -13.75
CA SER A 216 -21.70 10.11 -13.02
C SER A 216 -21.72 11.31 -13.98
N ASN A 217 -22.77 12.15 -13.92
CA ASN A 217 -22.86 13.44 -14.62
C ASN A 217 -21.83 14.44 -14.03
N GLN A 218 -20.55 14.12 -14.12
CA GLN A 218 -19.44 14.92 -13.59
C GLN A 218 -18.71 15.66 -14.71
N CYS A 219 -18.33 16.89 -14.41
CA CYS A 219 -17.63 17.78 -15.30
C CYS A 219 -16.24 17.21 -15.65
N PRO A 220 -15.93 16.98 -16.94
CA PRO A 220 -14.65 16.39 -17.35
C PRO A 220 -13.45 17.30 -17.04
N ARG A 221 -13.69 18.59 -16.75
CA ARG A 221 -12.63 19.58 -16.50
C ARG A 221 -12.25 19.70 -15.03
N CYS A 222 -13.18 19.53 -14.10
CA CYS A 222 -12.93 19.75 -12.66
C CYS A 222 -13.55 18.70 -11.73
N GLY A 223 -14.29 17.73 -12.26
CA GLY A 223 -14.94 16.67 -11.49
C GLY A 223 -16.20 17.09 -10.72
N SER A 224 -16.56 18.39 -10.68
CA SER A 224 -17.83 18.84 -10.08
C SER A 224 -19.04 18.41 -10.90
N GLU A 225 -20.21 18.30 -10.29
CA GLU A 225 -21.46 17.92 -10.97
C GLU A 225 -21.79 18.82 -12.19
N MET A 226 -22.39 18.23 -13.23
CA MET A 226 -22.96 18.95 -14.36
C MET A 226 -24.46 19.15 -14.15
N VAL A 227 -24.92 20.38 -14.35
CA VAL A 227 -26.32 20.79 -14.20
C VAL A 227 -26.89 21.22 -15.55
N LEU A 228 -28.17 20.92 -15.79
CA LEU A 228 -28.87 21.33 -17.01
C LEU A 228 -29.13 22.85 -16.98
N ARG A 229 -28.75 23.55 -18.05
CA ARG A 229 -28.91 24.99 -18.19
C ARG A 229 -29.50 25.33 -19.55
N GLU A 230 -30.17 26.47 -19.63
CA GLU A 230 -30.80 26.97 -20.84
C GLU A 230 -30.21 28.33 -21.22
N THR A 231 -29.94 28.52 -22.51
CA THR A 231 -29.47 29.79 -23.07
C THR A 231 -30.60 30.82 -23.08
N LYS A 232 -30.41 31.92 -22.33
CA LYS A 232 -31.41 32.99 -22.20
C LYS A 232 -31.21 34.17 -23.16
N ARG A 233 -30.14 34.19 -23.96
CA ARG A 233 -29.76 35.32 -24.85
C ARG A 233 -29.00 34.81 -26.09
N GLY A 234 -29.14 35.52 -27.22
CA GLY A 234 -28.45 35.24 -28.49
C GLY A 234 -29.20 34.31 -29.46
N GLU A 235 -28.56 33.90 -30.55
CA GLU A 235 -29.18 33.06 -31.62
C GLU A 235 -29.61 31.67 -31.15
N ASN A 236 -29.14 31.22 -29.99
CA ASN A 236 -29.44 29.91 -29.44
C ASN A 236 -30.46 29.95 -28.29
N ILE A 237 -31.27 31.02 -28.13
CA ILE A 237 -32.28 31.13 -27.06
C ILE A 237 -33.16 29.88 -26.99
N GLY A 238 -33.34 29.35 -25.77
CA GLY A 238 -34.16 28.16 -25.50
C GLY A 238 -33.43 26.82 -25.60
N LYS A 239 -32.20 26.79 -26.12
CA LYS A 239 -31.42 25.53 -26.18
C LYS A 239 -30.87 25.16 -24.81
N GLN A 240 -31.03 23.89 -24.46
CA GLN A 240 -30.50 23.33 -23.23
C GLN A 240 -29.09 22.74 -23.43
N PHE A 241 -28.27 22.77 -22.38
CA PHE A 241 -26.95 22.16 -22.35
C PHE A 241 -26.54 21.81 -20.91
N TRP A 242 -25.60 20.89 -20.75
CA TRP A 242 -24.99 20.59 -19.46
C TRP A 242 -23.89 21.59 -19.15
N GLY A 243 -24.02 22.36 -18.06
CA GLY A 243 -23.02 23.29 -17.57
C GLY A 243 -22.44 22.84 -16.23
N CYS A 244 -21.16 23.11 -15.97
CA CYS A 244 -20.56 22.78 -14.68
C CYS A 244 -21.20 23.58 -13.52
N SER A 245 -21.50 22.91 -12.40
CA SER A 245 -22.12 23.52 -11.21
C SER A 245 -21.27 24.63 -10.58
N THR A 246 -19.94 24.59 -10.71
CA THR A 246 -19.01 25.57 -10.15
C THR A 246 -18.74 26.79 -11.03
N PHE A 247 -19.57 27.04 -12.06
CA PHE A 247 -19.55 28.29 -12.81
C PHE A 247 -19.71 29.51 -11.86
N PRO A 248 -18.91 30.60 -11.99
CA PRO A 248 -18.05 30.93 -13.12
C PRO A 248 -16.61 30.38 -13.04
N LYS A 249 -16.23 29.71 -11.94
CA LYS A 249 -14.85 29.20 -11.73
C LYS A 249 -14.47 28.09 -12.71
N CYS A 250 -15.45 27.28 -13.13
CA CYS A 250 -15.30 26.33 -14.21
C CYS A 250 -16.36 26.58 -15.30
N ARG A 251 -15.92 26.81 -16.54
CA ARG A 251 -16.79 27.13 -17.70
C ARG A 251 -16.97 25.95 -18.67
N ALA A 252 -16.75 24.72 -18.21
CA ALA A 252 -16.97 23.54 -19.04
C ALA A 252 -18.46 23.36 -19.36
N VAL A 253 -18.74 23.04 -20.62
CA VAL A 253 -20.09 22.77 -21.14
C VAL A 253 -20.06 21.48 -21.95
N LYS A 254 -21.19 20.76 -21.97
CA LYS A 254 -21.42 19.59 -22.81
C LYS A 254 -22.80 19.74 -23.45
N GLN A 255 -22.87 19.60 -24.77
CA GLN A 255 -24.15 19.66 -25.47
C GLN A 255 -25.01 18.45 -25.07
N LEU A 256 -26.33 18.66 -25.01
CA LEU A 256 -27.27 17.53 -25.01
C LEU A 256 -27.23 16.96 -26.43
N ASN A 257 -26.91 15.67 -26.53
CA ASN A 257 -27.07 14.94 -27.80
C ASN A 257 -28.55 14.87 -28.16
#